data_AF-A0A3R9WPB3-F1
#
_entry.id   AF-A0A3R9WPB3-F1
#
_cell.length_a   1.000
_cell.length_b   1.000
_cell.length_c   1.000
_cell.angle_alpha   90.00
_cell.angle_beta   90.00
_cell.angle_gamma   90.00
#
_symmetry.space_group_name_H-M   'P 1'
#
loop_
_entity.id
_entity.type
_entity.pdbx_description
1 polymer ?
#
loop_
_entity_poly.entity_id
_entity_poly.type
_entity_poly.pdbx_seq_one_letter_code
_entity_poly.pdbx_strand_id
1 'polypeptide(L)'
;MAGRRIAALLLSSLVLSGCVSTRQVADLQFSPPQGDYRLLVLRPDVEVGSVGVGGVTQPRADWTDQARANLVAALRAQQAGRGGTMLVAERRSGVPGVSADEVADVERLQNAVTISVALHRYLGYPLPTKRHRGLDYTLGDEAVQFGRKTGFDYALFLHAEDSFADNKRVALQVLGIAGCFVGFCAPNGGGGGQLAYASLVDLRTGKMVWFNVLTAGSQVAGTKMGDIRSPDGATQMVERLMGRMKPGKAVRAAERSR
;
A
#
# COMPACT_ATOMS: atom_id res chain seq x y z
N MET A 1 -1.70 31.53 -35.49
CA MET A 1 -1.30 30.12 -35.24
C MET A 1 -0.54 29.91 -33.92
N ALA A 2 0.20 30.89 -33.40
CA ALA A 2 0.91 30.78 -32.11
C ALA A 2 -0.02 30.54 -30.90
N GLY A 3 -1.18 31.21 -30.82
CA GLY A 3 -2.13 31.04 -29.71
C GLY A 3 -2.75 29.64 -29.58
N ARG A 4 -3.03 28.95 -30.69
CA ARG A 4 -3.50 27.55 -30.70
C ARG A 4 -2.43 26.57 -30.22
N ARG A 5 -1.15 26.85 -30.50
CA ARG A 5 -0.02 26.03 -30.05
C ARG A 5 0.28 26.25 -28.56
N ILE A 6 0.15 27.48 -28.05
CA ILE A 6 0.31 27.81 -26.62
C ILE A 6 -0.85 27.23 -25.80
N ALA A 7 -2.09 27.32 -26.29
CA ALA A 7 -3.24 26.68 -25.62
C ALA A 7 -3.12 25.15 -25.58
N ALA A 8 -2.60 24.52 -26.64
CA ALA A 8 -2.35 23.07 -26.66
C ALA A 8 -1.21 22.65 -25.71
N LEU A 9 -0.16 23.47 -25.57
CA LEU A 9 0.95 23.24 -24.61
C LEU A 9 0.50 23.42 -23.15
N LEU A 10 -0.38 24.40 -22.87
CA LEU A 10 -0.93 24.60 -21.52
C LEU A 10 -1.97 23.54 -21.13
N LEU A 11 -2.81 23.09 -22.06
CA LEU A 11 -3.71 21.95 -21.82
C LEU A 11 -2.93 20.66 -21.54
N SER A 12 -1.79 20.45 -22.20
CA SER A 12 -0.97 19.25 -21.98
C SER A 12 -0.22 19.27 -20.63
N SER A 13 0.08 20.45 -20.07
CA SER A 13 0.64 20.55 -18.72
C SER A 13 -0.37 20.31 -17.57
N LEU A 14 -1.68 20.52 -17.77
CA LEU A 14 -2.68 20.21 -16.73
C LEU A 14 -2.92 18.70 -16.54
N VAL A 15 -2.64 17.86 -17.55
CA VAL A 15 -2.90 16.42 -17.53
C VAL A 15 -1.87 15.64 -16.68
N LEU A 16 -0.76 16.27 -16.28
CA LEU A 16 0.34 15.64 -15.51
C LEU A 16 0.19 15.74 -13.99
N SER A 17 -0.97 16.15 -13.47
CA SER A 17 -1.14 16.52 -12.05
C SER A 17 -1.30 15.34 -11.08
N GLY A 18 -1.32 14.11 -11.59
CA GLY A 18 -1.47 12.88 -10.82
C GLY A 18 -0.25 11.98 -10.92
N CYS A 19 0.35 11.63 -9.79
CA CYS A 19 1.47 10.69 -9.75
C CYS A 19 1.05 9.43 -8.99
N VAL A 20 1.26 8.27 -9.62
CA VAL A 20 1.20 6.96 -8.96
C VAL A 20 2.58 6.34 -9.06
N SER A 21 3.16 5.98 -7.92
CA SER A 21 4.47 5.35 -7.84
C SER A 21 4.39 4.10 -6.98
N THR A 22 4.92 2.99 -7.49
CA THR A 22 5.17 1.78 -6.70
C THR A 22 6.66 1.52 -6.60
N ARG A 23 7.13 1.15 -5.41
CA ARG A 23 8.51 0.76 -5.19
C ARG A 23 8.55 -0.46 -4.27
N GLN A 24 9.23 -1.51 -4.73
CA GLN A 24 9.34 -2.77 -4.01
C GLN A 24 10.79 -3.15 -3.72
N VAL A 25 10.95 -3.97 -2.69
CA VAL A 25 12.19 -4.63 -2.31
C VAL A 25 11.85 -6.03 -1.81
N ALA A 26 12.76 -6.97 -2.05
CA ALA A 26 12.64 -8.33 -1.57
C ALA A 26 13.97 -8.78 -0.96
N ASP A 27 13.94 -9.82 -0.15
CA ASP A 27 15.14 -10.56 0.23
C ASP A 27 15.85 -11.05 -1.03
N LEU A 28 17.18 -11.20 -0.97
CA LEU A 28 17.99 -11.49 -2.15
C LEU A 28 17.59 -12.80 -2.83
N GLN A 29 17.20 -13.81 -2.03
CA GLN A 29 16.85 -15.15 -2.49
C GLN A 29 15.34 -15.39 -2.54
N PHE A 30 14.53 -14.36 -2.28
CA PHE A 30 13.08 -14.51 -2.29
C PHE A 30 12.56 -14.93 -3.67
N SER A 31 11.73 -15.96 -3.68
CA SER A 31 10.87 -16.31 -4.80
C SER A 31 9.41 -16.21 -4.33
N PRO A 32 8.51 -15.60 -5.11
CA PRO A 32 7.10 -15.52 -4.74
C PRO A 32 6.53 -16.92 -4.49
N PRO A 33 5.82 -17.13 -3.37
CA PRO A 33 5.23 -18.42 -3.09
C PRO A 33 4.21 -18.79 -4.18
N GLN A 34 4.29 -20.03 -4.64
CA GLN A 34 3.42 -20.64 -5.65
C GLN A 34 3.19 -22.11 -5.28
N GLY A 35 2.04 -22.66 -5.67
CA GLY A 35 1.69 -24.05 -5.37
C GLY A 35 1.21 -24.21 -3.93
N ASP A 36 1.64 -25.27 -3.26
CA ASP A 36 1.19 -25.59 -1.90
C ASP A 36 1.94 -24.77 -0.84
N TYR A 37 1.25 -23.79 -0.26
CA TYR A 37 1.71 -23.02 0.89
C TYR A 37 0.51 -22.52 1.69
N ARG A 38 0.70 -22.29 2.98
CA ARG A 38 -0.32 -21.73 3.89
C ARG A 38 -0.05 -20.26 4.16
N LEU A 39 -0.97 -19.40 3.74
CA LEU A 39 -0.91 -17.95 3.93
C LEU A 39 -1.92 -17.47 4.97
N LEU A 40 -1.43 -16.78 5.99
CA LEU A 40 -2.27 -15.99 6.88
C LEU A 40 -2.27 -14.54 6.42
N VAL A 41 -3.45 -13.98 6.18
CA VAL A 41 -3.65 -12.55 5.98
C VAL A 41 -4.30 -12.01 7.24
N LEU A 42 -3.56 -11.19 8.00
CA LEU A 42 -4.17 -10.48 9.12
C LEU A 42 -5.08 -9.37 8.60
N ARG A 43 -6.01 -8.93 9.46
CA ARG A 43 -6.97 -7.87 9.10
C ARG A 43 -6.18 -6.68 8.55
N PRO A 44 -6.39 -6.27 7.28
CA PRO A 44 -5.69 -5.12 6.73
C PRO A 44 -5.93 -3.90 7.59
N ASP A 45 -4.88 -3.15 7.91
CA ASP A 45 -4.98 -1.87 8.60
C ASP A 45 -5.39 -0.79 7.60
N VAL A 46 -6.49 -0.08 7.87
CA VAL A 46 -7.10 0.80 6.87
C VAL A 46 -7.61 2.04 7.56
N GLU A 47 -7.26 3.20 7.02
CA GLU A 47 -7.77 4.49 7.43
C GLU A 47 -8.20 5.29 6.21
N VAL A 48 -9.46 5.73 6.19
CA VAL A 48 -9.98 6.55 5.12
C VAL A 48 -10.60 7.82 5.68
N GLY A 49 -10.27 8.96 5.08
CA GLY A 49 -10.72 10.26 5.55
C GLY A 49 -11.28 11.19 4.49
N SER A 50 -11.96 12.23 4.95
CA SER A 50 -12.46 13.36 4.16
C SER A 50 -11.57 14.57 4.38
N VAL A 51 -11.29 15.33 3.33
CA VAL A 51 -10.45 16.54 3.39
C VAL A 51 -11.27 17.74 2.93
N GLY A 52 -11.56 18.65 3.86
CA GLY A 52 -12.24 19.91 3.56
C GLY A 52 -11.28 21.03 3.15
N VAL A 53 -11.82 22.26 3.05
CA VAL A 53 -11.07 23.47 2.66
C VAL A 53 -9.88 23.77 3.58
N GLY A 54 -9.94 23.36 4.85
CA GLY A 54 -8.84 23.52 5.80
C GLY A 54 -7.65 22.57 5.57
N GLY A 55 -7.72 21.65 4.60
CA GLY A 55 -6.62 20.74 4.25
C GLY A 55 -6.34 19.61 5.25
N VAL A 56 -7.04 19.59 6.39
CA VAL A 56 -6.92 18.55 7.41
C VAL A 56 -7.80 17.35 7.06
N THR A 57 -7.22 16.15 7.14
CA THR A 57 -7.95 14.89 6.99
C THR A 57 -8.79 14.60 8.23
N GLN A 58 -10.10 14.45 8.03
CA GLN A 58 -11.05 14.01 9.05
C GLN A 58 -11.36 12.52 8.85
N PRO A 59 -11.10 11.64 9.84
CA PRO A 59 -11.38 10.22 9.73
C PRO A 59 -12.87 9.91 9.45
N ARG A 60 -13.12 8.88 8.63
CA ARG A 60 -14.46 8.42 8.24
C ARG A 60 -14.58 6.92 8.45
N ALA A 61 -15.27 6.53 9.52
CA ALA A 61 -15.44 5.12 9.89
C ALA A 61 -16.21 4.32 8.82
N ASP A 62 -17.29 4.90 8.28
CA ASP A 62 -18.08 4.32 7.19
C ASP A 62 -17.24 4.02 5.95
N TRP A 63 -16.38 4.97 5.56
CA TRP A 63 -15.49 4.80 4.41
C TRP A 63 -14.37 3.81 4.69
N THR A 64 -13.86 3.81 5.92
CA THR A 64 -12.81 2.91 6.38
C THR A 64 -13.28 1.46 6.34
N ASP A 65 -14.48 1.17 6.85
CA ASP A 65 -15.05 -0.17 6.85
C ASP A 65 -15.36 -0.65 5.43
N GLN A 66 -15.94 0.22 4.60
CA GLN A 66 -16.20 -0.09 3.18
C GLN A 66 -14.90 -0.40 2.42
N ALA A 67 -13.87 0.44 2.58
CA ALA A 67 -12.59 0.23 1.94
C ALA A 67 -11.92 -1.07 2.38
N ARG A 68 -11.97 -1.37 3.68
CA ARG A 68 -11.41 -2.61 4.23
C ARG A 68 -12.10 -3.84 3.64
N ALA A 69 -13.43 -3.84 3.55
CA ALA A 69 -14.19 -4.92 2.95
C ALA A 69 -13.78 -5.15 1.48
N ASN A 70 -13.67 -4.08 0.69
CA ASN A 70 -13.25 -4.17 -0.71
C ASN A 70 -11.81 -4.68 -0.85
N LEU A 71 -10.88 -4.20 -0.02
CA LEU A 71 -9.48 -4.65 -0.03
C LEU A 71 -9.37 -6.13 0.33
N VAL A 72 -10.13 -6.60 1.32
CA VAL A 72 -10.18 -8.04 1.67
C VAL A 72 -10.73 -8.87 0.51
N ALA A 73 -11.79 -8.41 -0.17
CA ALA A 73 -12.32 -9.09 -1.34
C ALA A 73 -11.30 -9.15 -2.50
N ALA A 74 -10.62 -8.05 -2.78
CA ALA A 74 -9.57 -7.97 -3.79
C ALA A 74 -8.37 -8.87 -3.46
N LEU A 75 -7.96 -8.93 -2.18
CA LEU A 75 -6.90 -9.84 -1.72
C LEU A 75 -7.28 -11.31 -1.93
N ARG A 76 -8.52 -11.69 -1.59
CA ARG A 76 -9.04 -13.04 -1.83
C ARG A 76 -9.00 -13.41 -3.32
N ALA A 77 -9.47 -12.51 -4.19
CA ALA A 77 -9.43 -12.72 -5.63
C ALA A 77 -7.99 -12.86 -6.17
N GLN A 78 -7.07 -12.00 -5.71
CA GLN A 78 -5.66 -12.03 -6.14
C GLN A 78 -4.96 -13.33 -5.73
N GLN A 79 -5.25 -13.84 -4.52
CA GLN A 79 -4.59 -15.03 -3.97
C GLN A 79 -5.16 -16.34 -4.52
N ALA A 80 -6.42 -16.36 -4.99
CA ALA A 80 -7.04 -17.56 -5.57
C ALA A 80 -6.25 -18.14 -6.75
N GLY A 81 -5.52 -17.32 -7.51
CA GLY A 81 -4.71 -17.75 -8.65
C GLY A 81 -3.32 -18.30 -8.32
N ARG A 82 -2.90 -18.37 -7.04
CA ARG A 82 -1.52 -18.74 -6.66
C ARG A 82 -1.34 -20.18 -6.17
N GLY A 83 -2.44 -20.90 -5.95
CA GLY A 83 -2.45 -22.32 -5.55
C GLY A 83 -2.34 -22.57 -4.04
N GLY A 84 -2.01 -21.56 -3.24
CA GLY A 84 -1.88 -21.70 -1.78
C GLY A 84 -3.21 -21.69 -1.04
N THR A 85 -3.22 -22.24 0.17
CA THR A 85 -4.36 -22.15 1.09
C THR A 85 -4.25 -20.86 1.90
N MET A 86 -5.25 -20.00 1.81
CA MET A 86 -5.26 -18.70 2.49
C MET A 86 -6.35 -18.63 3.57
N LEU A 87 -5.98 -18.10 4.74
CA LEU A 87 -6.93 -17.64 5.76
C LEU A 87 -6.84 -16.11 5.88
N VAL A 88 -7.96 -15.41 5.76
CA VAL A 88 -8.04 -13.99 6.12
C VAL A 88 -8.68 -13.84 7.49
N ALA A 89 -7.90 -13.41 8.48
CA ALA A 89 -8.38 -13.19 9.83
C ALA A 89 -9.06 -11.82 9.94
N GLU A 90 -10.40 -11.81 10.01
CA GLU A 90 -11.18 -10.57 10.16
C GLU A 90 -11.11 -9.98 11.57
N ARG A 91 -10.78 -10.82 12.55
CA ARG A 91 -10.53 -10.46 13.95
C ARG A 91 -9.32 -11.24 14.45
N ARG A 92 -8.62 -10.69 15.43
CA ARG A 92 -7.46 -11.34 16.08
C ARG A 92 -7.79 -12.72 16.64
N SER A 93 -8.97 -12.87 17.25
CA SER A 93 -9.47 -14.15 17.76
C SER A 93 -9.78 -15.20 16.67
N GLY A 94 -9.71 -14.82 15.39
CA GLY A 94 -9.95 -15.73 14.26
C GLY A 94 -8.69 -16.48 13.80
N VAL A 95 -7.53 -16.23 14.40
CA VAL A 95 -6.30 -16.95 14.06
C VAL A 95 -6.22 -18.24 14.89
N PRO A 96 -6.10 -19.42 14.25
CA PRO A 96 -6.08 -20.69 14.97
C PRO A 96 -4.76 -20.90 15.72
N GLY A 97 -4.82 -21.56 16.88
CA GLY A 97 -3.63 -22.00 17.63
C GLY A 97 -2.94 -20.93 18.49
N VAL A 98 -3.45 -19.70 18.50
CA VAL A 98 -2.90 -18.56 19.25
C VAL A 98 -4.01 -17.70 19.86
N SER A 99 -3.67 -16.95 20.89
CA SER A 99 -4.56 -15.97 21.51
C SER A 99 -4.67 -14.67 20.69
N ALA A 100 -5.71 -13.88 20.95
CA ALA A 100 -5.87 -12.57 20.34
C ALA A 100 -4.73 -11.59 20.71
N ASP A 101 -4.14 -11.75 21.91
CA ASP A 101 -3.02 -10.94 22.37
C ASP A 101 -1.74 -11.27 21.62
N GLU A 102 -1.45 -12.56 21.38
CA GLU A 102 -0.31 -12.98 20.56
C GLU A 102 -0.40 -12.44 19.12
N VAL A 103 -1.60 -12.43 18.54
CA VAL A 103 -1.81 -11.80 17.22
C VAL A 103 -1.56 -10.30 17.29
N ALA A 104 -2.01 -9.63 18.35
CA ALA A 104 -1.80 -8.21 18.54
C ALA A 104 -0.30 -7.86 18.68
N ASP A 105 0.47 -8.70 19.36
CA ASP A 105 1.92 -8.48 19.54
C ASP A 105 2.68 -8.64 18.22
N VAL A 106 2.35 -9.65 17.42
CA VAL A 106 2.91 -9.82 16.07
C VAL A 106 2.52 -8.65 15.17
N GLU A 107 1.28 -8.16 15.22
CA GLU A 107 0.85 -6.96 14.48
C GLU A 107 1.65 -5.71 14.88
N ARG A 108 1.84 -5.48 16.18
CA ARG A 108 2.60 -4.31 16.69
C ARG A 108 4.07 -4.38 16.30
N LEU A 109 4.70 -5.54 16.48
CA LEU A 109 6.08 -5.76 16.08
C LEU A 109 6.24 -5.54 14.58
N GLN A 110 5.32 -6.12 13.79
CA GLN A 110 5.34 -5.92 12.35
C GLN A 110 5.18 -4.45 11.95
N ASN A 111 4.29 -3.71 12.62
CA ASN A 111 4.09 -2.30 12.35
C ASN A 111 5.39 -1.50 12.57
N ALA A 112 6.08 -1.72 13.70
CA ALA A 112 7.36 -1.09 13.98
C ALA A 112 8.44 -1.40 12.93
N VAL A 113 8.54 -2.66 12.51
CA VAL A 113 9.47 -3.09 11.45
C VAL A 113 9.11 -2.42 10.11
N THR A 114 7.83 -2.41 9.77
CA THR A 114 7.32 -1.85 8.52
C THR A 114 7.54 -0.35 8.41
N ILE A 115 7.27 0.41 9.48
CA ILE A 115 7.57 1.85 9.55
C ILE A 115 9.07 2.08 9.32
N SER A 116 9.92 1.26 9.94
CA SER A 116 11.37 1.34 9.74
C SER A 116 11.77 1.06 8.28
N VAL A 117 11.16 0.06 7.61
CA VAL A 117 11.40 -0.19 6.18
C VAL A 117 10.94 0.99 5.33
N ALA A 118 9.73 1.51 5.56
CA ALA A 118 9.18 2.66 4.84
C ALA A 118 10.13 3.87 4.94
N LEU A 119 10.52 4.22 6.17
CA LEU A 119 11.38 5.38 6.46
C LEU A 119 12.76 5.25 5.79
N HIS A 120 13.43 4.12 6.01
CA HIS A 120 14.83 3.96 5.65
C HIS A 120 15.05 3.45 4.23
N ARG A 121 14.02 2.89 3.58
CA ARG A 121 14.12 2.38 2.20
C ARG A 121 13.44 3.27 1.17
N TYR A 122 12.39 4.00 1.56
CA TYR A 122 11.54 4.73 0.60
C TYR A 122 11.42 6.23 0.88
N LEU A 123 11.34 6.65 2.15
CA LEU A 123 11.09 8.05 2.53
C LEU A 123 12.36 8.90 2.73
N GLY A 124 13.50 8.46 2.17
CA GLY A 124 14.68 9.33 2.02
C GLY A 124 15.65 9.37 3.21
N TYR A 125 15.52 8.46 4.18
CA TYR A 125 16.47 8.34 5.31
C TYR A 125 17.31 7.05 5.20
N PRO A 126 18.16 6.89 4.17
CA PRO A 126 18.82 5.62 3.91
C PRO A 126 19.79 5.23 5.02
N LEU A 127 19.80 3.94 5.39
CA LEU A 127 20.83 3.35 6.23
C LEU A 127 22.02 2.93 5.35
N PRO A 128 23.17 3.65 5.38
CA PRO A 128 24.27 3.39 4.44
C PRO A 128 24.82 1.97 4.53
N THR A 129 24.88 1.43 5.74
CA THR A 129 25.37 0.07 6.05
C THR A 129 24.48 -1.05 5.51
N LYS A 130 23.24 -0.77 5.08
CA LYS A 130 22.28 -1.74 4.56
C LYS A 130 22.08 -1.71 3.03
N ARG A 131 22.77 -0.81 2.29
CA ARG A 131 22.51 -0.52 0.87
C ARG A 131 22.53 -1.74 -0.07
N HIS A 132 23.34 -2.76 0.26
CA HIS A 132 23.55 -3.96 -0.54
C HIS A 132 22.92 -5.24 0.03
N ARG A 133 22.26 -5.18 1.18
CA ARG A 133 21.76 -6.37 1.88
C ARG A 133 20.36 -6.83 1.43
N GLY A 134 19.78 -6.19 0.41
CA GLY A 134 18.40 -6.49 0.01
C GLY A 134 17.41 -5.99 1.06
N LEU A 135 16.43 -6.83 1.43
CA LEU A 135 15.51 -6.62 2.55
C LEU A 135 16.00 -7.43 3.76
N ASP A 136 16.79 -6.80 4.62
CA ASP A 136 17.40 -7.43 5.82
C ASP A 136 16.67 -6.96 7.09
N TYR A 137 15.43 -7.44 7.25
CA TYR A 137 14.51 -7.15 8.35
C TYR A 137 13.84 -8.43 8.82
N THR A 138 13.58 -8.55 10.12
CA THR A 138 13.03 -9.74 10.74
C THR A 138 12.13 -9.36 11.91
N LEU A 139 11.11 -10.18 12.15
CA LEU A 139 10.29 -10.18 13.37
C LEU A 139 10.87 -11.14 14.41
N GLY A 140 11.99 -11.80 14.10
CA GLY A 140 12.72 -12.66 15.03
C GLY A 140 11.97 -13.95 15.38
N ASP A 141 12.37 -14.54 16.50
CA ASP A 141 11.89 -15.85 16.95
C ASP A 141 10.40 -15.84 17.30
N GLU A 142 9.83 -14.69 17.68
CA GLU A 142 8.40 -14.56 17.97
C GLU A 142 7.53 -14.91 16.76
N ALA A 143 7.89 -14.42 15.58
CA ALA A 143 7.19 -14.78 14.34
C ALA A 143 7.39 -16.26 13.97
N VAL A 144 8.54 -16.86 14.31
CA VAL A 144 8.80 -18.29 14.11
C VAL A 144 7.89 -19.13 15.00
N GLN A 145 7.78 -18.77 16.28
CA GLN A 145 6.89 -19.47 17.21
C GLN A 145 5.42 -19.30 16.83
N PHE A 146 5.03 -18.10 16.39
CA PHE A 146 3.71 -17.85 15.84
C PHE A 146 3.41 -18.74 14.63
N GLY A 147 4.34 -18.87 13.69
CA GLY A 147 4.24 -19.81 12.56
C GLY A 147 4.02 -21.25 13.00
N ARG A 148 4.82 -21.73 13.97
CA ARG A 148 4.72 -23.09 14.51
C ARG A 148 3.37 -23.37 15.17
N LYS A 149 2.86 -22.43 15.97
CA LYS A 149 1.57 -22.58 16.66
C LYS A 149 0.37 -22.58 15.71
N THR A 150 0.42 -21.72 14.70
CA THR A 150 -0.70 -21.52 13.75
C THR A 150 -0.64 -22.48 12.55
N GLY A 151 0.54 -22.99 12.22
CA GLY A 151 0.82 -23.85 11.07
C GLY A 151 0.84 -23.12 9.73
N PHE A 152 0.93 -21.78 9.71
CA PHE A 152 1.08 -21.02 8.46
C PHE A 152 2.56 -20.84 8.08
N ASP A 153 2.84 -20.84 6.78
CA ASP A 153 4.20 -20.64 6.25
C ASP A 153 4.52 -19.15 6.10
N TYR A 154 3.52 -18.35 5.77
CA TYR A 154 3.66 -16.91 5.55
C TYR A 154 2.56 -16.11 6.25
N ALA A 155 2.93 -14.92 6.72
CA ALA A 155 1.98 -13.88 7.11
C ALA A 155 2.07 -12.69 6.15
N LEU A 156 0.93 -12.27 5.62
CA LEU A 156 0.77 -11.08 4.81
C LEU A 156 0.10 -9.99 5.63
N PHE A 157 0.69 -8.80 5.59
CA PHE A 157 0.15 -7.60 6.20
C PHE A 157 -0.05 -6.55 5.12
N LEU A 158 -1.17 -5.84 5.21
CA LEU A 158 -1.50 -4.72 4.34
C LEU A 158 -1.93 -3.55 5.21
N HIS A 159 -1.39 -2.38 4.89
CA HIS A 159 -1.85 -1.11 5.42
C HIS A 159 -2.23 -0.20 4.25
N ALA A 160 -3.32 0.56 4.39
CA ALA A 160 -3.75 1.52 3.41
C ALA A 160 -4.39 2.76 4.05
N GLU A 161 -3.86 3.92 3.70
CA GLU A 161 -4.40 5.24 3.98
C GLU A 161 -4.90 5.88 2.68
N ASP A 162 -6.11 6.44 2.71
CA ASP A 162 -6.66 7.20 1.60
C ASP A 162 -7.45 8.42 2.09
N SER A 163 -7.48 9.47 1.30
CA SER A 163 -8.16 10.71 1.65
C SER A 163 -8.85 11.33 0.43
N PHE A 164 -10.12 11.70 0.59
CA PHE A 164 -10.92 12.27 -0.49
C PHE A 164 -11.38 13.68 -0.17
N ALA A 165 -11.29 14.59 -1.15
CA ALA A 165 -11.79 15.94 -0.99
C ALA A 165 -13.31 15.96 -0.79
N ASP A 166 -13.80 16.76 0.14
CA ASP A 166 -15.24 17.00 0.28
C ASP A 166 -15.77 17.92 -0.82
N ASN A 167 -17.10 18.00 -0.94
CA ASN A 167 -17.74 18.80 -1.99
C ASN A 167 -17.36 20.28 -1.92
N LYS A 168 -17.08 20.82 -0.73
CA LYS A 168 -16.70 22.23 -0.54
C LYS A 168 -15.29 22.48 -1.08
N ARG A 169 -14.35 21.58 -0.81
CA ARG A 169 -12.98 21.63 -1.33
C ARG A 169 -12.97 21.45 -2.84
N VAL A 170 -13.75 20.50 -3.38
CA VAL A 170 -13.89 20.32 -4.83
C VAL A 170 -14.40 21.61 -5.48
N ALA A 171 -15.49 22.19 -4.97
CA ALA A 171 -16.05 23.44 -5.51
C ALA A 171 -15.04 24.60 -5.44
N LEU A 172 -14.35 24.76 -4.31
CA LEU A 172 -13.33 25.81 -4.15
C LEU A 172 -12.17 25.64 -5.12
N GLN A 173 -11.67 24.41 -5.35
CA GLN A 173 -10.58 24.18 -6.29
C GLN A 173 -11.00 24.42 -7.74
N VAL A 174 -12.22 24.04 -8.12
CA VAL A 174 -12.76 24.36 -9.47
C VAL A 174 -12.81 25.88 -9.67
N LEU A 175 -13.31 26.63 -8.69
CA LEU A 175 -13.32 28.10 -8.72
C LEU A 175 -11.90 28.69 -8.70
N GLY A 176 -10.99 28.13 -7.91
CA GLY A 176 -9.61 28.58 -7.79
C GLY A 176 -8.79 28.37 -9.06
N ILE A 177 -8.98 27.25 -9.77
CA ILE A 177 -8.36 27.01 -11.08
C ILE A 177 -8.90 28.03 -12.11
N ALA A 178 -10.20 28.34 -12.08
CA ALA A 178 -10.76 29.40 -12.91
C ALA A 178 -10.20 30.79 -12.53
N GLY A 179 -10.00 31.04 -11.24
CA GLY A 179 -9.38 32.26 -10.71
C GLY A 179 -7.92 32.43 -11.13
N CYS A 180 -7.18 31.34 -11.36
CA CYS A 180 -5.78 31.41 -11.78
C CYS A 180 -5.61 32.18 -13.10
N PHE A 181 -6.62 32.13 -13.98
CA PHE A 181 -6.63 32.88 -15.23
C PHE A 181 -6.73 34.40 -15.04
N VAL A 182 -7.19 34.86 -13.87
CA VAL A 182 -7.33 36.28 -13.51
C VAL A 182 -6.41 36.70 -12.36
N GLY A 183 -5.38 35.88 -12.05
CA GLY A 183 -4.34 36.20 -11.06
C GLY A 183 -4.60 35.71 -9.63
N PHE A 184 -5.66 34.93 -9.38
CA PHE A 184 -5.95 34.34 -8.07
C PHE A 184 -5.95 32.81 -8.11
N CYS A 185 -4.90 32.18 -7.58
CA CYS A 185 -4.86 30.73 -7.43
C CYS A 185 -5.18 30.32 -5.99
N ALA A 186 -6.28 29.57 -5.80
CA ALA A 186 -6.56 28.98 -4.50
C ALA A 186 -5.45 27.99 -4.11
N PRO A 187 -5.04 27.92 -2.82
CA PRO A 187 -4.09 26.92 -2.36
C PRO A 187 -4.60 25.50 -2.63
N ASN A 188 -3.83 24.72 -3.40
CA ASN A 188 -4.17 23.33 -3.75
C ASN A 188 -3.36 22.30 -2.95
N GLY A 189 -2.64 22.72 -1.92
CA GLY A 189 -1.81 21.86 -1.08
C GLY A 189 -2.62 21.11 -0.01
N GLY A 190 -2.22 19.86 0.28
CA GLY A 190 -2.73 19.07 1.41
C GLY A 190 -3.93 18.18 1.09
N GLY A 191 -3.80 16.87 1.31
CA GLY A 191 -4.88 15.87 1.17
C GLY A 191 -5.25 15.50 -0.26
N GLY A 192 -5.74 14.27 -0.47
CA GLY A 192 -5.91 13.66 -1.80
C GLY A 192 -4.78 12.70 -2.18
N GLY A 193 -4.14 12.10 -1.16
CA GLY A 193 -3.07 11.13 -1.30
C GLY A 193 -3.49 9.75 -0.82
N GLN A 194 -2.90 8.73 -1.45
CA GLN A 194 -2.94 7.34 -1.04
C GLN A 194 -1.53 6.93 -0.62
N LEU A 195 -1.42 6.33 0.57
CA LEU A 195 -0.24 5.61 0.99
C LEU A 195 -0.69 4.19 1.32
N ALA A 196 -0.08 3.20 0.69
CA ALA A 196 -0.33 1.83 1.05
C ALA A 196 0.96 1.03 1.00
N TYR A 197 1.07 0.03 1.85
CA TYR A 197 2.17 -0.91 1.81
C TYR A 197 1.71 -2.31 2.14
N ALA A 198 2.40 -3.27 1.54
CA ALA A 198 2.19 -4.68 1.79
C ALA A 198 3.53 -5.33 2.12
N SER A 199 3.51 -6.25 3.08
CA SER A 199 4.70 -6.97 3.53
C SER A 199 4.39 -8.45 3.71
N LEU A 200 5.34 -9.29 3.32
CA LEU A 200 5.27 -10.74 3.45
C LEU A 200 6.38 -11.19 4.40
N VAL A 201 5.99 -11.90 5.46
CA VAL A 201 6.90 -12.49 6.45
C VAL A 201 6.90 -14.01 6.27
N ASP A 202 8.07 -14.61 6.14
CA ASP A 202 8.23 -16.07 6.21
C ASP A 202 8.24 -16.49 7.67
N LEU A 203 7.17 -17.17 8.10
CA LEU A 203 6.96 -17.58 9.48
C LEU A 203 7.82 -18.79 9.90
N ARG A 204 8.59 -19.39 8.99
CA ARG A 204 9.56 -20.44 9.33
C ARG A 204 10.89 -19.84 9.75
N THR A 205 11.19 -18.63 9.28
CA THR A 205 12.46 -17.93 9.53
C THR A 205 12.31 -16.61 10.30
N GLY A 206 11.09 -16.09 10.42
CA GLY A 206 10.77 -14.78 10.99
C GLY A 206 11.14 -13.59 10.09
N LYS A 207 11.77 -13.83 8.93
CA LYS A 207 12.26 -12.78 8.04
C LYS A 207 11.11 -12.13 7.27
N MET A 208 11.19 -10.81 7.12
CA MET A 208 10.40 -10.11 6.11
C MET A 208 11.06 -10.35 4.75
N VAL A 209 10.41 -11.14 3.90
CA VAL A 209 11.00 -11.60 2.63
C VAL A 209 10.59 -10.74 1.44
N TRP A 210 9.52 -9.97 1.57
CA TRP A 210 9.07 -9.06 0.51
C TRP A 210 8.33 -7.85 1.08
N PHE A 211 8.50 -6.70 0.45
CA PHE A 211 7.86 -5.45 0.83
C PHE A 211 7.62 -4.55 -0.38
N ASN A 212 6.43 -3.95 -0.49
CA ASN A 212 6.12 -2.97 -1.53
C ASN A 212 5.35 -1.79 -0.95
N VAL A 213 5.66 -0.60 -1.45
CA VAL A 213 4.97 0.65 -1.15
C VAL A 213 4.32 1.18 -2.41
N LEU A 214 3.08 1.60 -2.27
CA LEU A 214 2.34 2.42 -3.22
C LEU A 214 2.15 3.81 -2.60
N THR A 215 2.55 4.82 -3.35
CA THR A 215 2.19 6.22 -3.09
C THR A 215 1.46 6.73 -4.31
N ALA A 216 0.27 7.29 -4.11
CA ALA A 216 -0.43 8.03 -5.16
C ALA A 216 -0.88 9.38 -4.62
N GLY A 217 -0.94 10.38 -5.50
CA GLY A 217 -1.44 11.70 -5.11
C GLY A 217 -1.79 12.53 -6.31
N SER A 218 -2.76 13.43 -6.11
CA SER A 218 -3.12 14.45 -7.08
C SER A 218 -3.21 15.80 -6.38
N GLN A 219 -2.74 16.85 -7.05
CA GLN A 219 -3.00 18.23 -6.61
C GLN A 219 -4.40 18.71 -7.02
N VAL A 220 -5.08 17.94 -7.87
CA VAL A 220 -6.44 18.22 -8.35
C VAL A 220 -7.43 17.36 -7.60
N ALA A 221 -8.33 17.98 -6.82
CA ALA A 221 -9.42 17.28 -6.14
C ALA A 221 -10.36 16.63 -7.15
N GLY A 222 -10.89 15.47 -6.75
CA GLY A 222 -11.76 14.65 -7.60
C GLY A 222 -11.01 13.73 -8.56
N THR A 223 -9.69 13.89 -8.74
CA THR A 223 -8.89 12.89 -9.45
C THR A 223 -8.75 11.64 -8.58
N LYS A 224 -9.41 10.56 -8.98
CA LYS A 224 -9.34 9.27 -8.30
C LYS A 224 -8.13 8.48 -8.81
N MET A 225 -7.30 7.99 -7.89
CA MET A 225 -6.14 7.13 -8.21
C MET A 225 -6.41 5.64 -7.96
N GLY A 226 -7.68 5.25 -7.91
CA GLY A 226 -8.14 3.94 -7.44
C GLY A 226 -8.82 4.08 -6.09
N ASP A 227 -10.01 4.68 -6.08
CA ASP A 227 -10.82 4.93 -4.88
C ASP A 227 -11.16 3.61 -4.18
N ILE A 228 -10.49 3.32 -3.06
CA ILE A 228 -10.58 2.01 -2.39
C ILE A 228 -11.94 1.74 -1.74
N ARG A 229 -12.80 2.76 -1.63
CA ARG A 229 -14.21 2.58 -1.24
C ARG A 229 -15.03 1.92 -2.35
N SER A 230 -14.51 1.84 -3.57
CA SER A 230 -15.07 1.06 -4.67
C SER A 230 -14.34 -0.28 -4.85
N PRO A 231 -15.02 -1.36 -5.28
CA PRO A 231 -14.39 -2.64 -5.58
C PRO A 231 -13.26 -2.54 -6.62
N ASP A 232 -13.46 -1.75 -7.68
CA ASP A 232 -12.47 -1.58 -8.76
C ASP A 232 -11.22 -0.86 -8.27
N GLY A 233 -11.38 0.18 -7.45
CA GLY A 233 -10.26 0.93 -6.88
C GLY A 233 -9.44 0.07 -5.91
N ALA A 234 -10.12 -0.72 -5.07
CA ALA A 234 -9.45 -1.68 -4.18
C ALA A 234 -8.69 -2.75 -4.98
N THR A 235 -9.29 -3.28 -6.05
CA THR A 235 -8.64 -4.23 -6.97
C THR A 235 -7.38 -3.63 -7.58
N GLN A 236 -7.46 -2.42 -8.12
CA GLN A 236 -6.30 -1.72 -8.67
C GLN A 236 -5.18 -1.52 -7.63
N MET A 237 -5.53 -1.16 -6.39
CA MET A 237 -4.53 -1.00 -5.32
C MET A 237 -3.85 -2.33 -5.01
N VAL A 238 -4.62 -3.40 -4.81
CA VAL A 238 -4.09 -4.75 -4.53
C VAL A 238 -3.23 -5.25 -5.70
N GLU A 239 -3.63 -5.04 -6.95
CA GLU A 239 -2.82 -5.39 -8.12
C GLU A 239 -1.50 -4.63 -8.17
N ARG A 240 -1.52 -3.32 -7.89
CA ARG A 240 -0.30 -2.50 -7.87
C ARG A 240 0.64 -2.89 -6.74
N LEU A 241 0.10 -3.26 -5.57
CA LEU A 241 0.89 -3.73 -4.44
C LEU A 241 1.41 -5.15 -4.68
N MET A 242 0.57 -6.09 -5.06
CA MET A 242 0.88 -7.52 -4.97
C MET A 242 0.96 -8.25 -6.32
N GLY A 243 0.39 -7.69 -7.39
CA GLY A 243 0.22 -8.37 -8.67
C GLY A 243 1.53 -8.86 -9.28
N ARG A 244 2.62 -8.07 -9.17
CA ARG A 244 3.92 -8.43 -9.76
C ARG A 244 4.89 -9.13 -8.82
N MET A 245 4.62 -9.17 -7.50
CA MET A 245 5.50 -9.61 -6.40
C MET A 245 6.88 -10.10 -6.91
N LYS A 246 7.82 -9.18 -7.17
CA LYS A 246 9.00 -9.53 -7.97
C LYS A 246 9.98 -10.35 -7.12
N PRO A 247 10.62 -11.39 -7.70
CA PRO A 247 11.64 -12.14 -6.99
C PRO A 247 12.85 -11.26 -6.59
N GLY A 248 13.60 -11.79 -5.64
CA GLY A 248 14.87 -11.26 -5.15
C GLY A 248 15.89 -11.05 -6.26
N LYS A 249 16.86 -10.16 -6.01
CA LYS A 249 17.86 -9.80 -7.02
C LYS A 249 18.71 -10.99 -7.47
N ALA A 250 19.02 -11.93 -6.57
CA ALA A 250 19.83 -13.10 -6.90
C ALA A 250 19.05 -14.07 -7.80
N VAL A 251 17.79 -14.37 -7.46
CA VAL A 251 16.89 -15.20 -8.28
C VAL A 251 16.74 -14.62 -9.69
N ARG A 252 16.42 -13.31 -9.78
CA ARG A 252 16.29 -12.62 -11.07
C ARG A 252 17.58 -12.59 -11.88
N ALA A 253 18.75 -12.68 -11.25
CA ALA A 253 20.03 -12.73 -11.96
C ALA A 253 20.25 -14.13 -12.55
N ALA A 254 19.97 -15.17 -11.77
CA ALA A 254 20.05 -16.57 -12.21
C ALA A 254 19.08 -16.88 -13.36
N GLU A 255 17.88 -16.28 -13.36
CA GLU A 255 16.91 -16.43 -14.47
C GLU A 255 17.38 -15.79 -15.78
N ARG A 256 18.16 -14.70 -15.72
CA ARG A 256 18.68 -14.01 -16.92
C ARG A 256 19.90 -14.70 -17.53
N SER A 257 20.56 -15.57 -16.77
CA SER A 257 21.74 -16.33 -17.22
C SER A 257 21.39 -17.70 -17.81
N ARG A 258 20.10 -18.02 -17.89
CA ARG A 258 19.55 -19.21 -18.57
C ARG A 258 19.00 -18.82 -19.93
#